data_AF-A0A2N4YPR2-F1
#
_entry.id   AF-A0A2N4YPR2-F1
#
_cell.length_a   1.000
_cell.length_b   1.000
_cell.length_c   1.000
_cell.angle_alpha   90.00
_cell.angle_beta   90.00
_cell.angle_gamma   90.00
#
_symmetry.space_group_name_H-M   'P 1'
#
loop_
_entity.id
_entity.type
_entity.pdbx_description
1 polymer ?
#
loop_
_entity_poly.entity_id
_entity_poly.type
_entity_poly.pdbx_seq_one_letter_code
_entity_poly.pdbx_strand_id
1 'polypeptide(L)'
;MVVAVGSNFTTLDPYDANDTLSQAVAKSFYQGLFGLDKEMKLQNVLAENYTVSPDGLVYTIKLHSGVKFQDGTDFNAEAVKANLDRASNPDNHLKRYNLYKNIASTEAVDPTTVKITLKQPFSAFINILAHPATAMISPAALKKYGKDIGFHPVGTGPYKLDTWNQTDFVKVSKFDGYWQPGLPKLDSITWRPVVD
;
A
#
# COMPACT_ATOMS: atom_id res chain seq x y z
N MET A 1 7.09 21.49 3.32
CA MET A 1 8.30 20.91 3.97
C MET A 1 9.18 20.27 2.91
N VAL A 2 10.51 20.36 3.01
CA VAL A 2 11.45 19.66 2.12
C VAL A 2 12.21 18.61 2.93
N VAL A 3 12.35 17.40 2.38
CA VAL A 3 13.10 16.29 2.97
C VAL A 3 14.20 15.90 1.98
N ALA A 4 15.46 16.07 2.38
CA ALA A 4 16.60 15.56 1.63
C ALA A 4 16.74 14.05 1.85
N VAL A 5 16.96 13.29 0.77
CA VAL A 5 17.09 11.82 0.81
C VAL A 5 18.32 11.37 0.03
N GLY A 6 18.96 10.28 0.47
CA GLY A 6 20.29 9.90 -0.02
C GLY A 6 20.37 9.20 -1.38
N SER A 7 19.25 9.00 -2.09
CA SER A 7 19.27 8.37 -3.42
C SER A 7 18.03 8.72 -4.25
N ASN A 8 18.10 8.43 -5.56
CA ASN A 8 16.97 8.55 -6.48
C ASN A 8 15.90 7.47 -6.21
N PHE A 9 14.68 7.75 -6.67
CA PHE A 9 13.54 6.83 -6.58
C PHE A 9 13.47 5.94 -7.83
N THR A 10 13.12 4.67 -7.65
CA THR A 10 13.04 3.70 -8.75
C THR A 10 11.64 3.60 -9.35
N THR A 11 10.62 3.52 -8.49
CA THR A 11 9.20 3.44 -8.84
C THR A 11 8.38 3.84 -7.61
N LEU A 12 7.19 4.41 -7.82
CA LEU A 12 6.23 4.63 -6.73
C LEU A 12 5.24 3.47 -6.60
N ASP A 13 5.41 2.35 -7.31
CA ASP A 13 4.70 1.10 -7.05
C ASP A 13 5.43 0.27 -5.99
N PRO A 14 4.91 0.16 -4.75
CA PRO A 14 5.62 -0.53 -3.68
C PRO A 14 5.83 -2.02 -3.92
N TYR A 15 4.98 -2.65 -4.74
CA TYR A 15 5.13 -4.06 -5.12
C TYR A 15 6.29 -4.28 -6.10
N ASP A 16 6.73 -3.23 -6.80
CA ASP A 16 7.83 -3.28 -7.78
C ASP A 16 9.08 -2.48 -7.37
N ALA A 17 9.13 -2.00 -6.12
CA ALA A 17 10.29 -1.31 -5.55
C ALA A 17 11.15 -2.26 -4.71
N ASN A 18 12.47 -2.32 -4.97
CA ASN A 18 13.43 -3.10 -4.17
C ASN A 18 14.14 -2.29 -3.09
N ASP A 19 14.15 -0.97 -3.19
CA ASP A 19 14.76 -0.06 -2.24
C ASP A 19 13.76 0.47 -1.22
N THR A 20 14.20 0.62 0.03
CA THR A 20 13.37 1.11 1.13
C THR A 20 12.95 2.57 0.95
N LEU A 21 13.78 3.37 0.27
CA LEU A 21 13.53 4.81 0.10
C LEU A 21 12.29 5.07 -0.76
N SER A 22 12.19 4.43 -1.93
CA SER A 22 11.02 4.56 -2.81
C SER A 22 9.75 4.09 -2.10
N GLN A 23 9.83 3.00 -1.32
CA GLN A 23 8.71 2.54 -0.50
C GLN A 23 8.33 3.55 0.61
N ALA A 24 9.31 4.22 1.22
CA ALA A 24 9.07 5.25 2.23
C ALA A 24 8.38 6.49 1.63
N VAL A 25 8.79 6.94 0.44
CA VAL A 25 8.11 8.01 -0.28
C VAL A 25 6.70 7.58 -0.69
N ALA A 26 6.53 6.33 -1.11
CA ALA A 26 5.24 5.76 -1.49
C ALA A 26 4.21 5.75 -0.35
N LYS A 27 4.64 5.71 0.92
CA LYS A 27 3.76 5.91 2.09
C LYS A 27 3.10 7.29 2.16
N SER A 28 3.54 8.26 1.35
CA SER A 28 2.83 9.54 1.21
C SER A 28 1.42 9.32 0.63
N PHE A 29 1.31 8.40 -0.33
CA PHE A 29 0.08 8.13 -1.10
C PHE A 29 -0.65 6.88 -0.63
N TYR A 30 0.09 5.89 -0.14
CA TYR A 30 -0.42 4.57 0.15
C TYR A 30 -0.45 4.23 1.64
N GLN A 31 -1.42 3.41 2.01
CA GLN A 31 -1.49 2.74 3.29
C GLN A 31 -1.65 1.24 3.06
N GLY A 32 -1.15 0.43 3.99
CA GLY A 32 -1.40 -1.01 4.02
C GLY A 32 -2.62 -1.34 4.88
N LEU A 33 -2.98 -2.63 4.92
CA LEU A 33 -3.96 -3.13 5.90
C LEU A 33 -3.45 -2.95 7.33
N PHE A 34 -2.16 -3.26 7.50
CA PHE A 34 -1.41 -3.09 8.74
C PHE A 34 -0.14 -2.28 8.45
N GLY A 35 0.58 -1.91 9.50
CA GLY A 35 1.88 -1.27 9.44
C GLY A 35 2.73 -1.63 10.64
N LEU A 36 3.98 -1.17 10.63
CA LEU A 36 4.87 -1.24 11.79
C LEU A 36 5.13 0.19 12.29
N ASP A 37 5.07 0.39 13.61
CA ASP A 37 5.51 1.63 14.23
C ASP A 37 7.05 1.72 14.32
N LYS A 38 7.55 2.80 14.91
CA LYS A 38 9.00 3.05 15.04
C LYS A 38 9.69 2.06 16.00
N GLU A 39 8.93 1.37 16.84
CA GLU A 39 9.38 0.28 17.71
C GLU A 39 9.21 -1.11 17.06
N MET A 40 8.88 -1.17 15.77
CA MET A 40 8.63 -2.40 15.02
C MET A 40 7.44 -3.23 15.53
N LYS A 41 6.47 -2.58 16.19
CA LYS A 41 5.23 -3.24 16.62
C LYS A 41 4.15 -3.12 15.55
N LEU A 42 3.37 -4.19 15.41
CA LEU A 42 2.23 -4.25 14.50
C LEU A 42 1.18 -3.21 14.87
N GLN A 43 0.71 -2.48 13.87
CA GLN A 43 -0.36 -1.49 13.97
C GLN A 43 -1.44 -1.78 12.94
N ASN A 44 -2.69 -1.62 13.36
CA ASN A 44 -3.86 -1.65 12.48
C ASN A 44 -3.92 -0.30 11.72
N VAL A 45 -4.13 -0.34 10.40
CA VAL A 45 -4.12 0.87 9.55
C VAL A 45 -5.43 1.00 8.77
N LEU A 46 -5.60 0.22 7.70
CA LEU A 46 -6.86 0.15 6.96
C LEU A 46 -7.74 -1.02 7.42
N ALA A 47 -7.13 -2.00 8.09
CA ALA A 47 -7.84 -3.05 8.81
C ALA A 47 -8.18 -2.59 10.23
N GLU A 48 -9.36 -2.95 10.71
CA GLU A 48 -9.78 -2.78 12.11
C GLU A 48 -9.21 -3.87 13.01
N ASN A 49 -9.21 -5.11 12.52
CA ASN A 49 -8.70 -6.29 13.20
C ASN A 49 -8.59 -7.47 12.22
N TYR A 50 -8.06 -8.59 12.70
CA TYR A 50 -8.10 -9.86 12.00
C TYR A 50 -8.20 -11.05 12.96
N THR A 51 -8.62 -12.19 12.43
CA THR A 51 -8.54 -13.51 13.08
C THR A 51 -7.77 -14.49 12.19
N VAL A 52 -7.22 -15.53 12.79
CA VAL A 52 -6.51 -16.62 12.11
C VAL A 52 -7.13 -17.94 12.51
N SER A 53 -7.38 -18.83 11.55
CA SER A 53 -7.84 -20.20 11.83
C SER A 53 -6.81 -21.01 12.62
N PRO A 54 -7.22 -22.05 13.37
CA PRO A 54 -6.31 -22.85 14.19
C PRO A 54 -5.17 -23.52 13.40
N ASP A 55 -5.38 -23.82 12.12
CA ASP A 55 -4.37 -24.40 11.22
C ASP A 55 -3.40 -23.35 10.63
N GLY A 56 -3.61 -22.06 10.92
CA GLY A 56 -2.77 -20.97 10.43
C GLY A 56 -2.92 -20.67 8.92
N LEU A 57 -3.94 -21.22 8.26
CA LEU A 57 -4.13 -21.09 6.81
C LEU A 57 -5.06 -19.96 6.40
N VAL A 58 -6.06 -19.63 7.22
CA VAL A 58 -7.11 -18.68 6.86
C VAL A 58 -7.02 -17.44 7.74
N TYR A 59 -6.81 -16.29 7.12
CA TYR A 59 -6.83 -14.97 7.75
C TYR A 59 -8.12 -14.25 7.37
N THR A 60 -8.93 -13.88 8.35
CA THR A 60 -10.13 -13.06 8.13
C THR A 60 -9.88 -11.66 8.65
N ILE A 61 -9.94 -10.66 7.77
CA ILE A 61 -9.59 -9.26 8.06
C ILE A 61 -10.86 -8.42 7.98
N LYS A 62 -11.11 -7.61 9.00
CA LYS A 62 -12.16 -6.59 9.02
C LYS A 62 -11.57 -5.24 8.62
N LEU A 63 -12.23 -4.52 7.73
CA LEU A 63 -11.77 -3.25 7.17
C LEU A 63 -12.55 -2.08 7.76
N HIS A 64 -11.89 -0.91 7.84
CA HIS A 64 -12.59 0.34 8.09
C HIS A 64 -13.56 0.67 6.96
N SER A 65 -14.79 1.07 7.31
CA SER A 65 -15.77 1.58 6.35
C SER A 65 -15.57 3.06 6.03
N GLY A 66 -16.01 3.49 4.84
CA GLY A 66 -16.05 4.91 4.46
C GLY A 66 -14.72 5.51 4.02
N VAL A 67 -13.66 4.70 3.93
CA VAL A 67 -12.37 5.14 3.39
C VAL A 67 -12.46 5.28 1.87
N LYS A 68 -11.92 6.37 1.34
CA LYS A 68 -11.86 6.64 -0.11
C LYS A 68 -10.43 6.62 -0.60
N PHE A 69 -10.24 6.15 -1.82
CA PHE A 69 -9.05 6.42 -2.59
C PHE A 69 -9.01 7.89 -3.04
N GLN A 70 -7.82 8.33 -3.39
CA GLN A 70 -7.55 9.70 -3.86
C GLN A 70 -8.30 10.08 -5.15
N ASP A 71 -8.76 9.11 -5.92
CA ASP A 71 -9.59 9.28 -7.12
C ASP A 71 -11.11 9.28 -6.84
N GLY A 72 -11.51 9.17 -5.56
CA GLY A 72 -12.91 9.19 -5.12
C GLY A 72 -13.59 7.81 -5.07
N THR A 73 -12.94 6.75 -5.55
CA THR A 73 -13.46 5.38 -5.44
C THR A 73 -13.37 4.86 -3.99
N ASP A 74 -14.20 3.87 -3.65
CA ASP A 74 -14.22 3.28 -2.31
C ASP A 74 -13.05 2.33 -2.08
N PHE A 75 -12.46 2.41 -0.89
CA PHE A 75 -11.64 1.33 -0.35
C PHE A 75 -12.54 0.29 0.31
N ASN A 76 -12.46 -0.94 -0.18
CA ASN A 76 -13.29 -2.06 0.26
C ASN A 76 -12.56 -3.41 0.05
N ALA A 77 -13.21 -4.50 0.40
CA ALA A 77 -12.66 -5.85 0.28
C ALA A 77 -12.28 -6.23 -1.17
N GLU A 78 -13.02 -5.76 -2.17
CA GLU A 78 -12.69 -5.99 -3.59
C GLU A 78 -11.39 -5.27 -3.98
N ALA A 79 -11.14 -4.07 -3.44
CA ALA A 79 -9.88 -3.38 -3.67
C ALA A 79 -8.69 -4.14 -3.04
N VAL A 80 -8.87 -4.68 -1.83
CA VAL A 80 -7.84 -5.53 -1.19
C VAL A 80 -7.57 -6.77 -2.04
N LYS A 81 -8.63 -7.46 -2.49
CA LYS A 81 -8.54 -8.61 -3.37
C LYS A 81 -7.76 -8.28 -4.65
N ALA A 82 -8.12 -7.21 -5.34
CA ALA A 82 -7.44 -6.80 -6.57
C ALA A 82 -5.94 -6.57 -6.38
N ASN A 83 -5.53 -5.95 -5.26
CA ASN A 83 -4.12 -5.72 -4.96
C ASN A 83 -3.37 -7.01 -4.64
N LEU A 84 -3.95 -7.88 -3.79
CA LEU A 84 -3.30 -9.13 -3.41
C LEU A 84 -3.24 -10.13 -4.56
N ASP A 85 -4.30 -10.25 -5.36
CA ASP A 85 -4.33 -11.08 -6.56
C ASP A 85 -3.26 -10.62 -7.57
N ARG A 86 -3.13 -9.30 -7.77
CA ARG A 86 -2.05 -8.73 -8.60
C ARG A 86 -0.68 -9.11 -8.06
N ALA A 87 -0.47 -8.97 -6.74
CA ALA A 87 0.82 -9.22 -6.11
C ALA A 87 1.22 -10.70 -6.09
N SER A 88 0.23 -11.61 -5.99
CA SER A 88 0.44 -13.06 -5.99
C SER A 88 0.40 -13.70 -7.38
N ASN A 89 0.17 -12.93 -8.45
CA ASN A 89 0.22 -13.45 -9.82
C ASN A 89 1.66 -13.39 -10.37
N PRO A 90 2.30 -14.55 -10.67
CA PRO A 90 3.67 -14.59 -11.19
C PRO A 90 3.84 -13.91 -12.56
N ASP A 91 2.79 -13.83 -13.38
CA ASP A 91 2.82 -13.25 -14.73
C ASP A 91 3.02 -11.73 -14.70
N ASN A 92 2.76 -11.09 -13.56
CA ASN A 92 3.01 -9.67 -13.37
C ASN A 92 4.49 -9.34 -13.14
N HIS A 93 5.33 -10.34 -12.84
CA HIS A 93 6.77 -10.20 -12.62
C HIS A 93 7.19 -9.08 -11.64
N LEU A 94 6.33 -8.79 -10.66
CA LEU A 94 6.61 -7.76 -9.63
C LEU A 94 7.79 -8.19 -8.77
N LYS A 95 8.74 -7.26 -8.54
CA LYS A 95 9.98 -7.56 -7.79
C LYS A 95 9.74 -8.16 -6.41
N ARG A 96 8.60 -7.83 -5.76
CA ARG A 96 8.23 -8.34 -4.43
C ARG A 96 7.32 -9.57 -4.43
N TYR A 97 7.09 -10.22 -5.58
CA TYR A 97 6.25 -11.41 -5.72
C TYR A 97 6.50 -12.49 -4.65
N ASN A 98 7.76 -12.71 -4.25
CA ASN A 98 8.12 -13.71 -3.25
C ASN A 98 7.46 -13.51 -1.88
N LEU A 99 7.03 -12.29 -1.54
CA LEU A 99 6.26 -12.02 -0.32
C LEU A 99 4.83 -12.58 -0.41
N TYR A 100 4.27 -12.72 -1.61
CA TYR A 100 2.85 -13.01 -1.82
C TYR A 100 2.59 -14.39 -2.43
N LYS A 101 3.63 -15.09 -2.91
CA LYS A 101 3.50 -16.41 -3.57
C LYS A 101 2.82 -17.49 -2.72
N ASN A 102 2.81 -17.34 -1.40
CA ASN A 102 2.15 -18.27 -0.47
C ASN A 102 0.64 -18.00 -0.33
N ILE A 103 0.11 -16.92 -0.90
CA ILE A 103 -1.34 -16.69 -0.98
C ILE A 103 -1.92 -17.69 -2.00
N ALA A 104 -2.91 -18.47 -1.57
CA ALA A 104 -3.68 -19.37 -2.41
C ALA A 104 -4.88 -18.65 -3.03
N SER A 105 -5.62 -17.89 -2.23
CA SER A 105 -6.76 -17.09 -2.68
C SER A 105 -6.99 -15.88 -1.78
N THR A 106 -7.56 -14.82 -2.38
CA THR A 106 -8.16 -13.71 -1.65
C THR A 106 -9.63 -13.61 -2.04
N GLU A 107 -10.52 -13.55 -1.06
CA GLU A 107 -11.97 -13.48 -1.24
C GLU A 107 -12.50 -12.22 -0.55
N ALA A 108 -13.30 -11.43 -1.27
CA ALA A 108 -14.12 -10.39 -0.68
C ALA A 108 -15.43 -11.03 -0.23
N VAL A 109 -15.56 -11.30 1.07
CA VAL A 109 -16.74 -11.97 1.63
C VAL A 109 -17.93 -11.01 1.66
N ASP A 110 -17.66 -9.76 2.01
CA ASP A 110 -18.56 -8.61 1.97
C ASP A 110 -17.69 -7.34 1.82
N PRO A 111 -18.27 -6.13 1.64
CA PRO A 111 -17.48 -4.91 1.40
C PRO A 111 -16.41 -4.60 2.46
N THR A 112 -16.56 -5.11 3.68
CA THR A 112 -15.69 -4.83 4.84
C THR A 112 -14.96 -6.07 5.37
N THR A 113 -15.11 -7.23 4.71
CA THR A 113 -14.51 -8.49 5.16
C THR A 113 -13.72 -9.15 4.05
N VAL A 114 -12.43 -9.35 4.29
CA VAL A 114 -11.52 -10.05 3.38
C VAL A 114 -11.13 -11.37 4.01
N LYS A 115 -11.19 -12.46 3.26
CA LYS A 115 -10.67 -13.77 3.65
C LYS A 115 -9.48 -14.11 2.76
N ILE A 116 -8.32 -14.33 3.37
CA ILE A 116 -7.10 -14.74 2.68
C ILE A 116 -6.78 -16.17 3.09
N THR A 117 -6.62 -17.05 2.10
CA THR A 117 -6.19 -18.44 2.33
C THR A 117 -4.76 -18.60 1.86
N LEU A 118 -3.91 -19.19 2.70
CA LEU A 118 -2.51 -19.50 2.39
C LEU A 118 -2.37 -20.93 1.82
N LYS A 119 -1.34 -21.16 1.02
CA LYS A 119 -0.98 -22.49 0.51
C LYS A 119 -0.36 -23.37 1.59
N GLN A 120 0.39 -22.75 2.51
CA GLN A 120 1.03 -23.39 3.65
C GLN A 120 0.99 -22.44 4.87
N PRO A 121 0.91 -22.97 6.11
CA PRO A 121 0.89 -22.13 7.30
C PRO A 121 2.15 -21.27 7.40
N PHE A 122 1.98 -19.98 7.69
CA PHE A 122 3.10 -19.06 7.87
C PHE A 122 2.76 -17.98 8.89
N SER A 123 3.27 -18.13 10.13
CA SER A 123 2.95 -17.24 11.25
C SER A 123 3.37 -15.79 11.03
N ALA A 124 4.42 -15.55 10.23
CA ALA A 124 4.88 -14.21 9.89
C ALA A 124 4.08 -13.56 8.74
N PHE A 125 2.99 -14.17 8.26
CA PHE A 125 2.18 -13.57 7.19
C PHE A 125 1.59 -12.22 7.58
N ILE A 126 1.22 -12.01 8.85
CA ILE A 126 0.75 -10.70 9.31
C ILE A 126 1.82 -9.61 9.15
N ASN A 127 3.10 -9.95 9.32
CA ASN A 127 4.21 -9.03 9.09
C ASN A 127 4.40 -8.70 7.60
N ILE A 128 4.05 -9.64 6.70
CA ILE A 128 4.01 -9.34 5.25
C ILE A 128 2.89 -8.33 4.96
N LEU A 129 1.72 -8.47 5.56
CA LEU A 129 0.63 -7.50 5.38
C LEU A 129 0.92 -6.12 6.01
N ALA A 130 1.82 -6.08 7.00
CA ALA A 130 2.34 -4.84 7.59
C ALA A 130 3.56 -4.25 6.84
N HIS A 131 4.14 -5.00 5.92
CA HIS A 131 5.32 -4.59 5.17
C HIS A 131 4.96 -3.42 4.22
N PRO A 132 5.84 -2.40 4.07
CA PRO A 132 5.57 -1.23 3.21
C PRO A 132 5.33 -1.54 1.73
N ALA A 133 5.73 -2.72 1.25
CA ALA A 133 5.41 -3.19 -0.10
C ALA A 133 3.92 -3.55 -0.27
N THR A 134 3.20 -3.89 0.81
CA THR A 134 1.79 -4.30 0.76
C THR A 134 0.87 -3.07 0.86
N ALA A 135 0.91 -2.25 -0.18
CA ALA A 135 0.14 -1.03 -0.30
C ALA A 135 -1.23 -1.27 -0.95
N MET A 136 -2.28 -0.61 -0.46
CA MET A 136 -3.58 -0.61 -1.12
C MET A 136 -3.60 0.45 -2.22
N ILE A 137 -3.51 0.01 -3.48
CA ILE A 137 -3.57 0.85 -4.68
C ILE A 137 -5.01 0.87 -5.22
N SER A 138 -5.49 2.01 -5.72
CA SER A 138 -6.81 2.09 -6.35
C SER A 138 -6.92 1.10 -7.51
N PRO A 139 -7.93 0.20 -7.52
CA PRO A 139 -8.19 -0.68 -8.66
C PRO A 139 -8.50 0.09 -9.95
N ALA A 140 -9.15 1.26 -9.85
CA ALA A 140 -9.43 2.11 -11.00
C ALA A 140 -8.13 2.69 -11.58
N ALA A 141 -7.19 3.09 -10.74
CA ALA A 141 -5.87 3.55 -11.17
C ALA A 141 -5.03 2.41 -11.77
N LEU A 142 -5.05 1.22 -11.16
CA LEU A 142 -4.39 0.03 -11.72
C LEU A 142 -4.92 -0.29 -13.13
N LYS A 143 -6.23 -0.21 -13.33
CA LYS A 143 -6.84 -0.40 -14.66
C LYS A 143 -6.45 0.70 -15.65
N LYS A 144 -6.38 1.95 -15.19
CA LYS A 144 -6.09 3.12 -16.04
C LYS A 144 -4.62 3.18 -16.47
N TYR A 145 -3.70 2.99 -15.54
CA TYR A 145 -2.26 3.21 -15.77
C TYR A 145 -1.50 1.90 -16.02
N GLY A 146 -2.05 0.74 -15.63
CA GLY A 146 -1.43 -0.56 -15.90
C GLY A 146 0.01 -0.63 -15.39
N LYS A 147 0.97 -0.83 -16.31
CA LYS A 147 2.40 -0.90 -16.01
C LYS A 147 3.00 0.44 -15.56
N ASP A 148 2.34 1.56 -15.90
CA ASP A 148 2.78 2.91 -15.53
C ASP A 148 2.24 3.36 -14.16
N ILE A 149 1.57 2.48 -13.41
CA ILE A 149 1.08 2.79 -12.05
C ILE A 149 2.18 3.33 -11.13
N GLY A 150 3.43 2.90 -11.36
CA GLY A 150 4.60 3.39 -10.65
C GLY A 150 4.87 4.89 -10.80
N PHE A 151 4.32 5.55 -11.83
CA PHE A 151 4.45 7.00 -12.07
C PHE A 151 3.16 7.77 -11.73
N HIS A 152 2.06 7.07 -11.47
CA HIS A 152 0.75 7.66 -11.22
C HIS A 152 0.10 7.05 -9.97
N PRO A 153 0.73 7.19 -8.78
CA PRO A 153 0.24 6.53 -7.59
C PRO A 153 -1.11 7.12 -7.14
N VAL A 154 -2.04 6.23 -6.81
CA VAL A 154 -3.36 6.59 -6.29
C VAL A 154 -3.70 5.64 -5.16
N GLY A 155 -3.61 6.12 -3.93
CA GLY A 155 -3.87 5.33 -2.72
C GLY A 155 -4.90 5.97 -1.81
N THR A 156 -4.92 5.56 -0.55
CA THR A 156 -5.79 6.08 0.51
C THR A 156 -5.06 7.04 1.47
N GLY A 157 -3.75 7.23 1.26
CA GLY A 157 -2.86 7.98 2.13
C GLY A 157 -3.09 9.50 2.11
N PRO A 158 -2.47 10.21 3.05
CA PRO A 158 -2.78 11.61 3.34
C PRO A 158 -2.30 12.62 2.29
N TYR A 159 -1.46 12.21 1.33
CA TYR A 159 -0.96 13.09 0.28
C TYR A 159 -1.14 12.50 -1.12
N LYS A 160 -1.53 13.35 -2.07
CA LYS A 160 -1.58 13.06 -3.51
C LYS A 160 -0.25 13.40 -4.17
N LEU A 161 0.09 12.71 -5.25
CA LEU A 161 1.20 13.14 -6.10
C LEU A 161 0.84 14.51 -6.73
N ASP A 162 1.70 15.50 -6.53
CA ASP A 162 1.63 16.80 -7.22
C ASP A 162 2.47 16.74 -8.49
N THR A 163 3.76 16.40 -8.35
CA THR A 163 4.64 16.18 -9.49
C THR A 163 5.80 15.26 -9.11
N TRP A 164 6.28 14.48 -10.09
CA TRP A 164 7.52 13.75 -9.99
C TRP A 164 8.44 14.16 -11.14
N ASN A 165 9.48 14.91 -10.80
CA ASN A 165 10.63 15.10 -11.67
C ASN A 165 11.62 13.98 -11.34
N GLN A 166 11.79 13.02 -12.26
CA GLN A 166 12.49 11.75 -12.00
C GLN A 166 13.92 11.91 -11.48
N THR A 167 14.57 13.03 -11.82
CA THR A 167 15.95 13.30 -11.40
C THR A 167 16.01 14.23 -10.19
N ASP A 168 15.02 15.13 -10.01
CA ASP A 168 15.15 16.22 -9.03
C ASP A 168 14.35 16.00 -7.74
N PHE A 169 13.08 15.60 -7.82
CA PHE A 169 12.21 15.48 -6.64
C PHE A 169 10.87 14.82 -6.91
N VAL A 170 10.27 14.28 -5.83
CA VAL A 170 8.84 13.94 -5.74
C VAL A 170 8.18 14.97 -4.83
N LYS A 171 7.22 15.72 -5.35
CA LYS A 171 6.39 16.64 -4.57
C LYS A 171 4.99 16.07 -4.40
N VAL A 172 4.50 16.15 -3.17
CA VAL A 172 3.18 15.65 -2.79
C VAL A 172 2.41 16.77 -2.11
N SER A 173 1.10 16.83 -2.36
CA SER A 173 0.18 17.81 -1.81
C SER A 173 -0.86 17.12 -0.94
N LYS A 174 -1.37 17.81 0.08
CA LYS A 174 -2.38 17.31 0.99
C LYS A 174 -3.60 16.74 0.24
N PHE A 175 -4.09 15.59 0.68
CA PHE A 175 -5.37 15.04 0.25
C PHE A 175 -6.49 15.51 1.20
N ASP A 176 -7.31 16.46 0.77
CA ASP A 176 -8.41 16.99 1.60
C ASP A 176 -9.50 15.95 1.93
N GLY A 177 -9.62 14.90 1.12
CA GLY A 177 -10.52 13.77 1.36
C GLY A 177 -9.93 12.64 2.21
N TYR A 178 -8.80 12.89 2.91
CA TYR A 178 -8.17 11.89 3.76
C TYR A 178 -9.11 11.48 4.90
N TRP A 179 -9.21 10.17 5.13
CA TRP A 179 -10.22 9.57 5.99
C TRP A 179 -10.01 9.83 7.49
N GLN A 180 -8.83 10.28 7.91
CA GLN A 180 -8.57 10.65 9.30
C GLN A 180 -8.74 12.18 9.48
N PRO A 181 -9.76 12.63 10.23
CA PRO A 181 -10.05 14.04 10.39
C PRO A 181 -8.86 14.84 10.94
N GLY A 182 -8.65 16.03 10.37
CA GLY A 182 -7.61 16.95 10.82
C GLY A 182 -6.19 16.56 10.42
N LEU A 183 -6.00 15.52 9.60
CA LEU A 183 -4.73 15.14 9.00
C LEU A 183 -4.77 15.24 7.46
N PRO A 184 -3.61 15.35 6.80
CA PRO A 184 -2.31 15.71 7.38
C PRO A 184 -2.26 17.19 7.83
N LYS A 185 -1.24 17.52 8.64
CA LYS A 185 -0.99 18.90 9.11
C LYS A 185 -0.19 19.76 8.13
N LEU A 186 0.60 19.13 7.27
CA LEU A 186 1.40 19.82 6.25
C LEU A 186 0.60 19.90 4.96
N ASP A 187 0.70 21.04 4.27
CA ASP A 187 0.08 21.20 2.96
C ASP A 187 0.85 20.47 1.86
N SER A 188 2.16 20.30 2.03
CA SER A 188 3.02 19.62 1.07
C SER A 188 4.33 19.10 1.66
N ILE A 189 4.85 18.05 1.02
CA ILE A 189 6.19 17.50 1.23
C ILE A 189 6.90 17.45 -0.13
N THR A 190 8.16 17.84 -0.17
CA THR A 190 9.05 17.64 -1.33
C THR A 190 10.19 16.72 -0.92
N TRP A 191 10.20 15.51 -1.47
CA TRP A 191 11.27 14.54 -1.32
C TRP A 191 12.32 14.81 -2.39
N ARG A 192 13.50 15.26 -1.99
CA ARG A 192 14.57 15.67 -2.91
C ARG A 192 15.79 14.77 -2.71
N PRO A 193 16.16 13.94 -3.71
CA PRO A 193 17.44 13.27 -3.73
C PRO A 193 18.60 14.28 -3.64
N VAL A 194 19.55 14.01 -2.76
CA VAL A 194 20.83 14.73 -2.63
C VAL A 194 21.90 13.65 -2.50
N VAL A 195 22.66 13.44 -3.57
CA VAL A 195 23.61 12.32 -3.73
C VAL A 195 25.08 12.72 -3.50
N ASP A 196 25.30 13.92 -2.97
CA ASP A 196 26.61 14.53 -2.72
C ASP A 196 26.96 14.64 -1.23
#